data_AF-A0A385DE90-F1
#
_entry.id   AF-A0A385DE90-F1
#
_cell.length_a   1.000
_cell.length_b   1.000
_cell.length_c   1.000
_cell.angle_alpha   90.00
_cell.angle_beta   90.00
_cell.angle_gamma   90.00
#
_symmetry.space_group_name_H-M   'P 1'
#
loop_
_entity.id
_entity.type
_entity.pdbx_description
1 polymer ?
#
loop_
_entity_poly.entity_id
_entity_poly.type
_entity_poly.pdbx_seq_one_letter_code
_entity_poly.pdbx_strand_id
1 'polypeptide(L)'
;MVVVRWPQLLDAAPESERAAVEEMGQVVCGLALEHTLQVAKAPPLNSRRRQAGGDWQPRDLARSRSRGALHAERLPQLSRLALEAWAELAGTTAPEQAPLTATSIGRAVFPSALHESWKRSAPSPRSPSAAGRE
;
A
#
# COMPACT_ATOMS: atom_id res chain seq x y z
N MET A 1 -5.75 0.41 -1.68
CA MET A 1 -4.33 0.05 -1.90
C MET A 1 -3.51 1.34 -1.92
N VAL A 2 -2.39 1.38 -1.22
CA VAL A 2 -1.51 2.57 -1.15
C VAL A 2 -0.23 2.28 -1.92
N VAL A 3 0.26 3.27 -2.67
CA VAL A 3 1.58 3.23 -3.34
C VAL A 3 2.33 4.50 -2.99
N VAL A 4 3.44 4.37 -2.28
CA VAL A 4 4.35 5.47 -1.93
C VAL A 4 5.44 5.59 -2.99
N ARG A 5 5.67 6.80 -3.50
CA ARG A 5 6.79 7.13 -4.39
C ARG A 5 8.00 7.53 -3.55
N TRP A 6 8.59 6.57 -2.85
CA TRP A 6 9.66 6.82 -1.88
C TRP A 6 10.86 7.62 -2.41
N PRO A 7 11.27 7.59 -3.70
CA PRO A 7 12.39 8.42 -4.16
C PRO A 7 12.12 9.93 -4.00
N GLN A 8 10.85 10.34 -4.01
CA GLN A 8 10.44 11.74 -3.77
C GLN A 8 10.66 12.18 -2.31
N LEU A 9 10.98 11.25 -1.41
CA LEU A 9 11.21 11.53 0.01
C LEU A 9 12.71 11.70 0.33
N LEU A 10 13.62 11.40 -0.61
CA LEU A 10 15.06 11.38 -0.39
C LEU A 10 15.63 12.76 -0.02
N ASP A 11 15.10 13.83 -0.60
CA ASP A 11 15.56 15.20 -0.32
C ASP A 11 15.33 15.59 1.15
N ALA A 12 14.32 14.99 1.79
CA ALA A 12 14.01 15.19 3.21
C ALA A 12 14.77 14.22 4.14
N ALA A 13 15.49 13.23 3.61
CA ALA A 13 16.30 12.31 4.40
C ALA A 13 17.65 12.93 4.78
N PRO A 14 18.30 12.48 5.87
CA PRO A 14 19.66 12.91 6.19
C PRO A 14 20.66 12.53 5.09
N GLU A 15 21.74 13.31 4.95
CA GLU A 15 22.81 13.04 3.97
C GLU A 15 23.42 11.64 4.13
N SER A 16 23.58 11.16 5.37
CA SER A 16 24.08 9.81 5.66
C SER A 16 23.19 8.71 5.07
N GLU A 17 21.88 8.91 5.06
CA GLU A 17 20.94 7.97 4.46
C GLU A 17 20.92 8.07 2.94
N ARG A 18 21.02 9.28 2.38
CA ARG A 18 21.16 9.45 0.93
C ARG A 18 22.39 8.74 0.39
N ALA A 19 23.54 8.91 1.04
CA ALA A 19 24.76 8.18 0.70
C ALA A 19 24.60 6.66 0.83
N ALA A 20 23.88 6.19 1.86
CA ALA A 20 23.57 4.76 2.00
C ALA A 20 22.68 4.25 0.86
N VAL A 21 21.71 5.04 0.39
CA VAL A 21 20.86 4.72 -0.76
C VAL A 21 21.66 4.64 -2.05
N GLU A 22 22.61 5.55 -2.27
CA GLU A 22 23.53 5.52 -3.41
C GLU A 22 24.39 4.25 -3.39
N GLU A 23 24.96 3.89 -2.23
CA GLU A 23 25.79 2.70 -2.06
C GLU A 23 25.00 1.40 -2.28
N MET A 24 23.81 1.26 -1.68
CA MET A 24 23.03 0.02 -1.77
C MET A 24 22.22 -0.10 -3.07
N GLY A 25 21.95 1.02 -3.73
CA GLY A 25 21.12 1.12 -4.92
C GLY A 25 19.61 1.14 -4.62
N GLN A 26 18.85 1.77 -5.53
CA GLN A 26 17.42 2.04 -5.34
C GLN A 26 16.56 0.79 -5.11
N VAL A 27 16.89 -0.34 -5.76
CA VAL A 27 16.15 -1.59 -5.59
C VAL A 27 16.29 -2.13 -4.16
N VAL A 28 17.50 -2.09 -3.59
CA VAL A 28 17.74 -2.56 -2.22
C VAL A 28 17.09 -1.62 -1.21
N CYS A 29 17.17 -0.31 -1.44
CA CYS A 29 16.45 0.69 -0.64
C CYS A 29 14.94 0.41 -0.63
N GLY A 30 14.33 0.17 -1.80
CA GLY A 30 12.92 -0.19 -1.90
C GLY A 30 12.55 -1.43 -1.08
N LEU A 31 13.38 -2.49 -1.14
CA LEU A 31 13.17 -3.70 -0.33
C LEU A 31 13.32 -3.44 1.18
N ALA A 32 14.23 -2.55 1.57
CA ALA A 32 14.43 -2.17 2.96
C ALA A 32 13.21 -1.41 3.51
N LEU A 33 12.68 -0.46 2.74
CA LEU A 33 11.47 0.27 3.10
C LEU A 33 10.23 -0.63 3.13
N GLU A 34 10.12 -1.57 2.18
CA GLU A 34 9.07 -2.60 2.20
C GLU A 34 9.16 -3.43 3.48
N HIS A 35 10.36 -3.91 3.84
CA HIS A 35 10.55 -4.67 5.07
C HIS A 35 10.09 -3.89 6.30
N THR A 36 10.48 -2.62 6.44
CA THR A 36 10.04 -1.77 7.56
C THR A 36 8.51 -1.63 7.58
N LEU A 37 7.87 -1.43 6.43
CA LEU A 37 6.40 -1.35 6.35
C LEU A 37 5.74 -2.66 6.77
N GLN A 38 6.28 -3.81 6.37
CA GLN A 38 5.79 -5.12 6.76
C GLN A 38 5.91 -5.35 8.27
N VAL A 39 7.03 -4.98 8.88
CA VAL A 39 7.22 -5.05 10.33
C VAL A 39 6.22 -4.15 11.05
N ALA A 40 6.06 -2.91 10.58
CA ALA A 40 5.18 -1.92 11.22
C ALA A 40 3.68 -2.25 11.10
N LYS A 41 3.25 -2.91 10.01
CA LYS A 41 1.83 -3.19 9.75
C LYS A 41 1.42 -4.64 9.97
N ALA A 42 2.38 -5.56 10.06
CA ALA A 42 2.16 -6.99 10.26
C ALA A 42 0.96 -7.56 9.46
N PRO A 43 0.88 -7.33 8.13
CA PRO A 43 -0.32 -7.69 7.38
C PRO A 43 -0.53 -9.21 7.36
N PRO A 44 -1.78 -9.71 7.47
CA PRO A 44 -2.07 -11.15 7.50
C PRO A 44 -1.51 -11.93 6.31
N LEU A 45 -1.44 -11.31 5.12
CA LEU A 45 -0.87 -11.92 3.90
C LEU A 45 0.61 -12.32 4.04
N ASN A 46 1.33 -11.77 5.02
CA ASN A 46 2.72 -12.13 5.30
C ASN A 46 2.86 -13.25 6.33
N SER A 47 1.75 -13.79 6.82
CA SER A 47 1.69 -14.93 7.74
C SER A 47 1.99 -16.25 7.05
N ARG A 48 2.42 -17.27 7.80
CA ARG A 48 2.86 -18.56 7.23
C ARG A 48 1.70 -19.43 6.73
N ARG A 49 0.71 -19.66 7.60
CA ARG A 49 -0.45 -20.52 7.31
C ARG A 49 -1.62 -20.16 8.22
N ARG A 50 -2.84 -20.59 7.85
CA ARG A 50 -3.97 -20.60 8.78
C ARG A 50 -3.79 -21.70 9.83
N GLN A 51 -4.19 -21.41 11.05
CA GLN A 51 -4.29 -22.35 12.16
C GLN A 51 -5.70 -22.96 12.18
N ALA A 52 -5.85 -24.12 12.86
CA ALA A 52 -7.14 -24.81 12.96
C ALA A 52 -8.26 -23.94 13.59
N GLY A 53 -7.89 -22.96 14.43
CA GLY A 53 -8.82 -22.00 15.02
C GLY A 53 -9.26 -20.86 14.08
N GLY A 54 -8.83 -20.85 12.81
CA GLY A 54 -9.17 -19.80 11.83
C GLY A 54 -8.18 -18.63 11.78
N ASP A 55 -7.33 -18.48 12.79
CA ASP A 55 -6.29 -17.46 12.87
C ASP A 55 -5.12 -17.69 11.90
N TRP A 56 -4.32 -16.66 11.67
CA TRP A 56 -3.07 -16.76 10.92
C TRP A 56 -1.87 -16.95 11.84
N GLN A 57 -0.98 -17.88 11.50
CA GLN A 57 0.30 -18.03 12.19
C GLN A 57 1.26 -16.90 11.78
N PRO A 58 1.63 -16.00 12.71
CA PRO A 58 2.45 -14.84 12.36
C PRO A 58 3.82 -15.28 11.86
N ARG A 59 4.37 -14.50 10.93
CA ARG A 59 5.77 -14.61 10.54
C ARG A 59 6.60 -13.73 11.45
N ASP A 60 7.68 -14.28 11.98
CA ASP A 60 8.69 -13.49 12.67
C ASP A 60 9.48 -12.66 11.64
N LEU A 61 9.00 -11.44 11.40
CA LEU A 61 9.63 -10.49 10.50
C LEU A 61 10.88 -9.88 11.12
N ALA A 62 10.94 -9.74 12.45
CA ALA A 62 12.09 -9.17 13.16
C ALA A 62 13.35 -10.03 12.98
N ARG A 63 13.20 -11.35 12.82
CA ARG A 63 14.31 -12.28 12.54
C ARG A 63 14.53 -12.55 11.05
N SER A 64 13.92 -11.75 10.16
CA SER A 64 14.10 -11.89 8.72
C SER A 64 15.55 -11.62 8.32
N ARG A 65 16.08 -12.43 7.41
CA ARG A 65 17.41 -12.25 6.78
C ARG A 65 17.31 -11.89 5.30
N SER A 66 16.15 -11.41 4.86
CA SER A 66 15.96 -10.94 3.49
C SER A 66 16.88 -9.76 3.21
N ARG A 67 17.16 -9.51 1.93
CA ARG A 67 18.00 -8.37 1.52
C ARG A 67 17.46 -7.05 2.09
N GLY A 68 16.14 -6.84 2.07
CA GLY A 68 15.53 -5.68 2.71
C GLY A 68 15.78 -5.60 4.22
N ALA A 69 15.63 -6.71 4.94
CA ALA A 69 15.83 -6.75 6.40
C ALA A 69 17.27 -6.39 6.80
N LEU A 70 18.26 -6.86 6.05
CA LEU A 70 19.68 -6.57 6.31
C LEU A 70 20.04 -5.09 6.12
N HIS A 71 19.25 -4.33 5.37
CA HIS A 71 19.54 -2.92 5.07
C HIS A 71 18.58 -1.93 5.74
N ALA A 72 17.48 -2.40 6.34
CA ALA A 72 16.45 -1.54 6.93
C ALA A 72 16.98 -0.62 8.04
N GLU A 73 17.88 -1.11 8.89
CA GLU A 73 18.47 -0.34 9.99
C GLU A 73 19.35 0.83 9.52
N ARG A 74 19.78 0.83 8.25
CA ARG A 74 20.58 1.92 7.66
C ARG A 74 19.74 3.13 7.23
N LEU A 75 18.41 3.01 7.25
CA LEU A 75 17.48 4.02 6.72
C LEU A 75 16.37 4.41 7.73
N PRO A 76 16.67 4.72 9.00
CA PRO A 76 15.64 5.00 10.00
C PRO A 76 14.76 6.22 9.69
N GLN A 77 15.31 7.33 9.22
CA GLN A 77 14.54 8.54 8.91
C GLN A 77 13.75 8.38 7.61
N LEU A 78 14.33 7.83 6.54
CA LEU A 78 13.62 7.57 5.28
C LEU A 78 12.49 6.55 5.49
N SER A 79 12.72 5.54 6.34
CA SER A 79 11.68 4.61 6.78
C SER A 79 10.52 5.32 7.48
N ARG A 80 10.83 6.25 8.40
CA ARG A 80 9.81 7.06 9.08
C ARG A 80 9.00 7.89 8.07
N LEU A 81 9.68 8.59 7.16
CA LEU A 81 9.02 9.39 6.12
C LEU A 81 8.11 8.53 5.22
N ALA A 82 8.58 7.33 4.84
CA ALA A 82 7.78 6.40 4.05
C ALA A 82 6.54 5.90 4.81
N LEU A 83 6.66 5.63 6.12
CA LEU A 83 5.54 5.25 6.97
C LEU A 83 4.52 6.37 7.15
N GLU A 84 4.98 7.61 7.31
CA GLU A 84 4.14 8.81 7.40
C GLU A 84 3.38 9.02 6.09
N ALA A 85 4.08 9.01 4.95
CA ALA A 85 3.47 9.11 3.62
C ALA A 85 2.44 7.99 3.36
N TRP A 86 2.76 6.77 3.80
CA TRP A 86 1.82 5.65 3.72
C TRP A 86 0.57 5.91 4.57
N ALA A 87 0.73 6.40 5.80
CA ALA A 87 -0.39 6.66 6.72
C ALA A 87 -1.29 7.77 6.21
N GLU A 88 -0.70 8.86 5.69
CA GLU A 88 -1.43 9.95 5.05
C GLU A 88 -2.29 9.43 3.88
N LEU A 89 -1.67 8.70 2.94
CA LEU A 89 -2.39 8.13 1.81
C LEU A 89 -3.45 7.11 2.23
N ALA A 90 -3.17 6.28 3.25
CA ALA A 90 -4.13 5.31 3.77
C ALA A 90 -5.34 5.97 4.46
N GLY A 91 -5.17 7.17 5.02
CA GLY A 91 -6.23 7.96 5.64
C GLY A 91 -7.09 8.75 4.66
N THR A 92 -6.73 8.79 3.36
CA THR A 92 -7.52 9.50 2.36
C THR A 92 -8.87 8.82 2.10
N THR A 93 -9.89 9.61 1.80
CA THR A 93 -11.21 9.13 1.38
C THR A 93 -11.27 8.97 -0.13
N ALA A 94 -12.13 8.05 -0.58
CA ALA A 94 -12.38 7.86 -2.00
C ALA A 94 -13.04 9.12 -2.58
N PRO A 95 -12.49 9.73 -3.64
CA PRO A 95 -13.16 10.83 -4.33
C PRO A 95 -14.40 10.28 -5.05
N GLU A 96 -15.48 11.07 -5.09
CA GLU A 96 -16.80 10.63 -5.61
C GLU A 96 -16.75 10.08 -7.05
N GLN A 97 -15.85 10.61 -7.86
CA GLN A 97 -15.80 10.39 -9.31
C GLN A 97 -14.49 9.73 -9.79
N ALA A 98 -13.57 9.37 -8.89
CA ALA A 98 -12.30 8.79 -9.29
C ALA A 98 -11.94 7.56 -8.45
N PRO A 99 -11.33 6.53 -9.07
CA PRO A 99 -10.95 5.30 -8.36
C PRO A 99 -9.64 5.45 -7.58
N LEU A 100 -9.01 6.62 -7.63
CA LEU A 100 -7.75 6.89 -6.96
C LEU A 100 -7.60 8.36 -6.57
N THR A 101 -6.81 8.61 -5.54
CA THR A 101 -6.28 9.93 -5.16
C THR A 101 -4.77 9.90 -5.38
N ALA A 102 -4.22 10.86 -6.13
CA ALA A 102 -2.80 10.96 -6.43
C ALA A 102 -2.21 12.27 -5.85
N THR A 103 -1.00 12.18 -5.30
CA THR A 103 -0.22 13.30 -4.75
C THR A 103 1.21 13.26 -5.30
N SER A 104 2.04 14.22 -4.93
CA SER A 104 3.48 14.18 -5.22
C SER A 104 4.15 12.95 -4.60
N ILE A 105 3.76 12.60 -3.37
CA ILE A 105 4.35 11.52 -2.56
C ILE A 105 3.81 10.11 -2.91
N GLY A 106 2.71 9.99 -3.67
CA GLY A 106 2.16 8.68 -4.03
C GLY A 106 0.73 8.68 -4.51
N ARG A 107 0.04 7.55 -4.28
CA ARG A 107 -1.39 7.38 -4.59
C ARG A 107 -2.09 6.40 -3.65
N ALA A 108 -3.37 6.65 -3.42
CA ALA A 108 -4.31 5.73 -2.81
C ALA A 108 -5.33 5.28 -3.87
N VAL A 109 -5.60 3.98 -3.95
CA VAL A 109 -6.56 3.35 -4.87
C VAL A 109 -7.70 2.76 -4.07
N PHE A 110 -8.93 3.00 -4.51
CA PHE A 110 -10.18 2.61 -3.86
C PHE A 110 -10.94 1.62 -4.75
N PRO A 111 -10.73 0.29 -4.58
CA PRO A 111 -11.36 -0.71 -5.44
C PRO A 111 -12.90 -0.65 -5.44
N SER A 112 -13.52 -0.23 -4.33
CA SER A 112 -14.98 -0.06 -4.25
C SER A 112 -15.51 0.99 -5.23
N ALA A 113 -14.74 2.06 -5.52
CA ALA A 113 -15.12 3.08 -6.48
C ALA A 113 -15.12 2.57 -7.94
N LEU A 114 -14.34 1.51 -8.24
CA LEU A 114 -14.38 0.83 -9.54
C LEU A 114 -15.67 0.02 -9.75
N HIS A 115 -16.27 -0.49 -8.66
CA HIS A 115 -17.54 -1.21 -8.74
C HIS A 115 -18.74 -0.26 -8.94
N GLU A 116 -18.70 0.93 -8.36
CA GLU A 116 -19.79 1.91 -8.49
C GLU A 116 -19.82 2.59 -9.87
N SER A 117 -18.66 2.81 -10.50
CA SER A 117 -18.62 3.29 -11.90
C SER A 117 -19.25 2.27 -12.86
N TRP A 118 -18.98 0.97 -12.66
CA TRP A 118 -19.61 -0.10 -13.44
C TRP A 118 -21.14 -0.10 -13.29
N LYS A 119 -21.67 0.00 -12.06
CA LYS A 119 -23.12 0.04 -11.82
C LYS A 119 -23.80 1.25 -12.46
N ARG A 120 -23.15 2.42 -12.42
CA ARG A 120 -23.68 3.64 -13.06
C ARG A 120 -23.69 3.57 -14.59
N SER A 121 -22.76 2.82 -15.18
CA SER A 121 -22.67 2.63 -16.63
C SER A 121 -23.46 1.42 -17.15
N ALA A 122 -23.90 0.52 -16.27
CA ALA A 122 -24.71 -0.61 -16.67
C ALA A 122 -26.12 -0.14 -17.10
N PRO A 123 -26.65 -0.61 -18.24
CA PRO A 123 -28.03 -0.31 -18.62
C PRO A 123 -28.96 -0.83 -17.51
N SER A 124 -29.83 0.07 -17.03
CA SER A 124 -30.83 -0.27 -16.01
C SER A 124 -31.61 -1.51 -16.45
N PRO A 125 -31.79 -2.54 -15.59
CA PRO A 125 -32.60 -3.70 -15.95
C PRO A 125 -33.98 -3.18 -16.34
N ARG A 126 -34.39 -3.43 -17.59
CA ARG A 126 -35.69 -3.00 -18.10
C ARG A 126 -36.77 -3.49 -17.13
N SER A 127 -37.53 -2.56 -16.56
CA SER A 127 -38.75 -2.91 -15.82
C SER A 127 -39.63 -3.78 -16.72
N PRO A 128 -40.21 -4.88 -16.21
CA PRO A 128 -41.12 -5.68 -17.02
C PRO A 128 -42.29 -4.80 -17.45
N SER A 129 -42.43 -4.65 -18.77
CA SER A 129 -43.56 -3.95 -19.38
C SER A 129 -44.84 -4.67 -18.97
N ALA A 130 -45.79 -3.90 -18.43
CA ALA A 130 -47.15 -4.36 -18.19
C ALA A 130 -47.78 -4.70 -19.55
N ALA A 131 -47.65 -5.95 -19.98
CA ALA A 131 -48.42 -6.48 -21.09
C ALA A 131 -49.88 -6.59 -20.64
N GLY A 132 -50.74 -5.92 -21.39
CA GLY A 132 -52.15 -5.74 -21.11
C GLY A 132 -52.92 -7.06 -20.99
N ARG A 133 -53.92 -7.02 -20.10
CA ARG A 133 -55.09 -7.89 -20.19
C ARG A 133 -56.19 -7.06 -20.84
N GLU A 134 -56.49 -7.40 -22.08
CA GLU A 134 -57.83 -7.22 -22.66
C GLU A 134 -58.68 -8.44 -22.30
#